data_AF-A0A350THS3-F1
#
_entry.id   AF-A0A350THS3-F1
#
_cell.length_a   1.000
_cell.length_b   1.000
_cell.length_c   1.000
_cell.angle_alpha   90.00
_cell.angle_beta   90.00
_cell.angle_gamma   90.00
#
_symmetry.space_group_name_H-M   'P 1'
#
loop_
_entity.id
_entity.type
_entity.pdbx_description
1 polymer ?
#
loop_
_entity_poly.entity_id
_entity_poly.type
_entity_poly.pdbx_seq_one_letter_code
_entity_poly.pdbx_strand_id
1 'polypeptide(L)'
;MNTIQELQKLREELIREIDEKFDWIIDEVKKESVPSRQKESRKPRKYEIIYPLNVGAGIFKGKRPTGVIFADGRRTENPTWKSVAEELLKDCCKDSDQRQALMDLRGKVLGRNRVLLGSETGKMRSPVKIDEALYIETHYDAETLMRILTTRILDMVGYDYSKIRIAVKAE
;
A
#
# COMPACT_ATOMS: atom_id res chain seq x y z
N MET A 1 -29.71 -42.20 -22.31
CA MET A 1 -28.67 -41.16 -22.09
C MET A 1 -28.44 -41.11 -20.59
N ASN A 2 -27.25 -41.49 -20.12
CA ASN A 2 -27.00 -41.70 -18.69
C ASN A 2 -26.47 -40.40 -18.08
N THR A 3 -27.33 -39.68 -17.38
CA THR A 3 -27.02 -38.40 -16.72
C THR A 3 -25.80 -38.48 -15.79
N ILE A 4 -25.51 -39.64 -15.21
CA ILE A 4 -24.30 -39.85 -14.41
C ILE A 4 -23.04 -39.81 -15.28
N GLN A 5 -23.08 -40.39 -16.48
CA GLN A 5 -21.95 -40.35 -17.41
C GLN A 5 -21.71 -38.94 -17.95
N GLU A 6 -22.76 -38.15 -18.14
CA GLU A 6 -22.65 -36.75 -18.55
C GLU A 6 -22.04 -35.87 -17.46
N LEU A 7 -22.45 -36.07 -16.20
CA LEU A 7 -21.85 -35.40 -15.05
C LEU A 7 -20.38 -35.78 -14.84
N GLN A 8 -20.04 -37.06 -15.06
CA GLN A 8 -18.65 -37.51 -15.01
C GLN A 8 -17.80 -36.85 -16.10
N LYS A 9 -18.31 -36.79 -17.33
CA LYS A 9 -17.64 -36.13 -18.45
C LYS A 9 -17.46 -34.63 -18.20
N LEU A 10 -18.48 -33.95 -17.70
CA LEU A 10 -18.39 -32.52 -17.34
C LEU A 10 -17.37 -32.28 -16.22
N ARG A 11 -17.32 -33.16 -15.22
CA ARG A 11 -16.31 -33.09 -14.15
C ARG A 11 -14.90 -33.21 -14.70
N GLU A 12 -14.66 -34.14 -15.62
CA GLU A 12 -13.35 -34.33 -16.26
C GLU A 12 -12.95 -33.13 -17.14
N GLU A 13 -13.90 -32.52 -17.83
CA GLU A 13 -13.69 -31.30 -18.62
C GLU A 13 -13.33 -30.10 -17.72
N LEU A 14 -14.04 -29.91 -16.60
CA LEU A 14 -13.75 -28.84 -15.64
C LEU A 14 -12.38 -29.00 -14.98
N ILE A 15 -12.01 -30.23 -14.59
CA ILE A 15 -10.69 -30.49 -14.00
C ILE A 15 -9.59 -30.15 -15.02
N ARG A 16 -9.76 -30.54 -16.28
CA ARG A 16 -8.79 -30.24 -17.34
C ARG A 16 -8.65 -28.74 -17.59
N GLU A 17 -9.77 -28.00 -17.64
CA GLU A 17 -9.73 -26.54 -17.81
C GLU A 17 -9.05 -25.85 -16.62
N ILE A 18 -9.28 -26.35 -15.41
CA ILE A 18 -8.63 -25.85 -14.20
C ILE A 18 -7.12 -26.11 -14.25
N ASP A 19 -6.71 -27.32 -14.61
CA ASP A 19 -5.29 -27.69 -14.71
C ASP A 19 -4.58 -26.86 -15.80
N GLU A 20 -5.19 -26.68 -16.97
CA GLU A 20 -4.65 -25.84 -18.05
C GLU A 20 -4.48 -24.37 -17.61
N LYS A 21 -5.44 -23.83 -16.85
CA LYS A 21 -5.32 -22.47 -16.30
C LYS A 21 -4.23 -22.38 -15.24
N PHE A 22 -4.08 -23.38 -14.38
CA PHE A 22 -2.99 -23.40 -13.41
C PHE A 22 -1.64 -23.49 -14.09
N ASP A 23 -1.48 -24.35 -15.09
CA ASP A 23 -0.24 -24.48 -15.86
C ASP A 23 0.10 -23.17 -16.59
N TRP A 24 -0.89 -22.48 -17.17
CA TRP A 24 -0.70 -21.17 -17.77
C TRP A 24 -0.19 -20.13 -16.75
N ILE A 25 -0.80 -20.05 -15.56
CA ILE A 25 -0.37 -19.15 -14.48
C ILE A 25 1.04 -19.52 -14.00
N ILE A 26 1.33 -20.82 -13.82
CA ILE A 26 2.64 -21.32 -13.41
C ILE A 26 3.71 -20.93 -14.43
N ASP A 27 3.42 -21.07 -15.72
CA ASP A 27 4.34 -20.69 -16.78
C ASP A 27 4.52 -19.17 -16.89
N GLU A 28 3.47 -18.39 -16.64
CA GLU A 28 3.59 -16.92 -16.59
C GLU A 28 4.47 -16.47 -15.41
N VAL A 29 4.28 -17.06 -14.24
CA VAL A 29 5.14 -16.83 -13.05
C VAL A 29 6.58 -17.28 -13.31
N LYS A 30 6.79 -18.38 -14.04
CA LYS A 30 8.13 -18.82 -14.44
C LYS A 30 8.76 -17.88 -15.47
N LYS A 31 7.99 -17.32 -16.42
CA LYS A 31 8.48 -16.30 -17.36
C LYS A 31 8.85 -15.00 -16.65
N GLU A 32 8.09 -14.58 -15.64
CA GLU A 32 8.47 -13.47 -14.74
C GLU A 32 9.76 -13.77 -13.94
N SER A 33 10.12 -15.05 -13.77
CA SER A 33 11.36 -15.48 -13.11
C SER A 33 12.59 -15.56 -14.03
N VAL A 34 12.44 -15.33 -15.34
CA VAL A 34 13.57 -15.17 -16.27
C VAL A 34 14.10 -13.73 -16.17
N PRO A 35 15.38 -13.50 -15.81
CA PRO A 35 15.90 -12.17 -15.58
C PRO A 35 16.12 -11.45 -16.92
N SER A 36 15.06 -10.79 -17.41
CA SER A 36 15.20 -9.71 -18.37
C SER A 36 15.94 -8.58 -17.65
N ARG A 37 17.18 -8.35 -18.07
CA ARG A 37 18.03 -7.24 -17.63
C ARG A 37 17.21 -5.95 -17.72
N GLN A 38 17.17 -5.19 -16.62
CA GLN A 38 16.45 -3.92 -16.39
C GLN A 38 15.08 -4.04 -15.69
N LYS A 39 15.11 -4.34 -14.38
CA LYS A 39 14.27 -3.72 -13.34
C LYS A 39 14.82 -4.19 -11.99
N GLU A 40 15.53 -3.31 -11.29
CA GLU A 40 15.92 -3.53 -9.88
C GLU A 40 14.69 -3.47 -8.96
N SER A 41 13.73 -4.38 -9.10
CA SER A 41 12.80 -4.70 -8.02
C SER A 41 13.43 -5.84 -7.23
N ARG A 42 14.37 -5.47 -6.36
CA ARG A 42 15.06 -6.40 -5.44
C ARG A 42 14.02 -7.25 -4.71
N LYS A 43 14.16 -8.58 -4.83
CA LYS A 43 13.42 -9.59 -4.05
C LYS A 43 13.31 -9.13 -2.58
N PRO A 44 12.21 -9.47 -1.86
CA PRO A 44 12.09 -9.18 -0.43
C PRO A 44 13.38 -9.57 0.28
N ARG A 45 13.95 -8.64 1.06
CA ARG A 45 15.17 -8.94 1.80
C ARG A 45 14.85 -10.10 2.76
N LYS A 46 15.80 -10.99 3.02
CA LYS A 46 15.66 -12.26 3.76
C LYS A 46 15.01 -12.15 5.17
N TYR A 47 14.71 -10.94 5.63
CA TYR A 47 14.19 -10.60 6.95
C TYR A 47 13.01 -9.61 6.89
N GLU A 48 12.16 -9.72 5.87
CA GLU A 48 11.00 -8.83 5.69
C GLU A 48 9.70 -9.60 5.49
N ILE A 49 8.63 -9.09 6.10
CA ILE A 49 7.25 -9.50 5.83
C ILE A 49 6.60 -8.37 5.04
N ILE A 50 5.85 -8.71 3.99
CA ILE A 50 5.16 -7.74 3.15
C ILE A 50 3.67 -7.82 3.43
N TYR A 51 3.08 -6.68 3.75
CA TYR A 51 1.63 -6.53 3.95
C TYR A 51 1.04 -5.57 2.91
N PRO A 52 -0.14 -5.85 2.34
CA PRO A 52 -0.90 -4.85 1.60
C PRO A 52 -1.17 -3.62 2.47
N LEU A 53 -1.15 -2.41 1.91
CA LEU A 53 -1.44 -1.19 2.68
C LEU A 53 -2.92 -1.12 3.12
N ASN A 54 -3.82 -1.70 2.33
CA ASN A 54 -5.25 -1.78 2.63
C ASN A 54 -5.61 -2.89 3.65
N VAL A 55 -4.64 -3.60 4.20
CA VAL A 55 -4.86 -4.46 5.37
C VAL A 55 -5.24 -3.58 6.58
N GLY A 56 -6.01 -4.13 7.52
CA GLY A 56 -6.35 -3.40 8.75
C GLY A 56 -5.11 -2.86 9.48
N ALA A 57 -5.13 -1.56 9.81
CA ALA A 57 -3.97 -0.85 10.39
C ALA A 57 -3.41 -1.49 11.68
N GLY A 58 -4.22 -2.27 12.40
CA GLY A 58 -3.79 -3.01 13.59
C GLY A 58 -2.63 -3.98 13.33
N ILE A 59 -2.48 -4.48 12.09
CA ILE A 59 -1.35 -5.37 11.76
C ILE A 59 0.01 -4.67 11.89
N PHE A 60 0.05 -3.34 11.75
CA PHE A 60 1.29 -2.57 11.80
C PHE A 60 1.73 -2.22 13.22
N LYS A 61 0.85 -2.45 14.20
CA LYS A 61 1.14 -2.17 15.62
C LYS A 61 2.34 -2.99 16.09
N GLY A 62 3.29 -2.31 16.73
CA GLY A 62 4.51 -2.91 17.26
C GLY A 62 5.57 -3.27 16.21
N LYS A 63 5.25 -3.18 14.90
CA LYS A 63 6.18 -3.53 13.82
C LYS A 63 7.06 -2.36 13.42
N ARG A 64 8.22 -2.66 12.87
CA ARG A 64 9.15 -1.67 12.29
C ARG A 64 9.10 -1.73 10.76
N PRO A 65 8.74 -0.63 10.07
CA PRO A 65 8.74 -0.62 8.61
C PRO A 65 10.18 -0.60 8.10
N THR A 66 10.36 -1.15 6.91
CA THR A 66 11.62 -1.11 6.17
C THR A 66 11.44 -0.42 4.82
N GLY A 67 10.24 -0.42 4.25
CA GLY A 67 9.98 0.26 2.99
C GLY A 67 8.53 0.25 2.53
N VAL A 68 8.27 1.04 1.50
CA VAL A 68 7.00 1.06 0.75
C VAL A 68 7.27 0.52 -0.66
N ILE A 69 6.37 -0.32 -1.15
CA ILE A 69 6.39 -0.88 -2.50
C ILE A 69 5.13 -0.38 -3.20
N PHE A 70 5.31 0.48 -4.20
CA PHE A 70 4.23 1.13 -4.93
C PHE A 70 3.63 0.22 -6.01
N ALA A 71 2.49 0.64 -6.57
CA ALA A 71 1.77 -0.11 -7.60
C ALA A 71 2.59 -0.31 -8.89
N ASP A 72 3.48 0.65 -9.20
CA ASP A 72 4.44 0.60 -10.32
C ASP A 72 5.64 -0.35 -10.06
N GLY A 73 5.72 -0.96 -8.87
CA GLY A 73 6.81 -1.82 -8.45
C GLY A 73 8.02 -1.08 -7.86
N ARG A 74 8.00 0.26 -7.84
CA ARG A 74 9.05 1.07 -7.19
C ARG A 74 9.05 0.82 -5.70
N ARG A 75 10.25 0.72 -5.14
CA ARG A 75 10.47 0.56 -3.69
C ARG A 75 11.23 1.75 -3.13
N THR A 76 10.78 2.21 -1.97
CA THR A 76 11.46 3.23 -1.16
C THR A 76 11.83 2.63 0.19
N GLU A 77 12.95 3.07 0.76
CA GLU A 77 13.41 2.61 2.07
C GLU A 77 12.90 3.57 3.15
N ASN A 78 12.04 3.07 4.04
CA ASN A 78 11.33 3.89 5.02
C ASN A 78 11.45 3.24 6.40
N PRO A 79 12.51 3.57 7.18
CA PRO A 79 12.81 2.90 8.44
C PRO A 79 11.90 3.32 9.61
N THR A 80 10.96 4.24 9.38
CA THR A 80 10.03 4.79 10.37
C THR A 80 8.63 4.94 9.78
N TRP A 81 7.59 4.86 10.62
CA TRP A 81 6.21 5.10 10.16
C TRP A 81 5.99 6.54 9.70
N LYS A 82 6.73 7.50 10.27
CA LYS A 82 6.78 8.88 9.81
C LYS A 82 7.21 8.98 8.34
N SER A 83 8.31 8.31 7.98
CA SER A 83 8.80 8.33 6.59
C SER A 83 7.92 7.52 5.64
N VAL A 84 7.19 6.51 6.11
CA VAL A 84 6.15 5.82 5.30
C VAL A 84 5.02 6.79 4.96
N ALA A 85 4.48 7.50 5.96
CA ALA A 85 3.40 8.47 5.75
C ALA A 85 3.83 9.61 4.81
N GLU A 86 5.06 10.10 4.99
CA GLU A 86 5.65 11.12 4.11
C GLU A 86 5.69 10.66 2.65
N GLU A 87 6.23 9.47 2.40
CA GLU A 87 6.41 8.95 1.05
C GLU A 87 5.09 8.70 0.35
N LEU A 88 4.09 8.16 1.07
CA LEU A 88 2.75 7.91 0.51
C LEU A 88 2.06 9.22 0.11
N LEU A 89 2.15 10.26 0.94
CA LEU A 89 1.53 11.55 0.61
C LEU A 89 2.30 12.29 -0.49
N LYS A 90 3.62 12.18 -0.53
CA LYS A 90 4.42 12.71 -1.65
C LYS A 90 4.09 12.02 -2.96
N ASP A 91 3.84 10.71 -2.94
CA ASP A 91 3.41 9.97 -4.11
C ASP A 91 2.02 10.40 -4.57
N CYS A 92 1.09 10.57 -3.62
CA CYS A 92 -0.25 11.11 -3.88
C CYS A 92 -0.20 12.53 -4.48
N CYS A 93 0.73 13.39 -4.06
CA CYS A 93 0.89 14.72 -4.64
C CYS A 93 1.43 14.75 -6.09
N LYS A 94 1.84 13.62 -6.66
CA LYS A 94 2.31 13.58 -8.06
C LYS A 94 1.17 13.77 -9.06
N ASP A 95 -0.04 13.35 -8.69
CA ASP A 95 -1.25 13.64 -9.44
C ASP A 95 -1.78 15.02 -9.03
N SER A 96 -2.07 15.88 -10.02
CA SER A 96 -2.47 17.27 -9.74
C SER A 96 -3.81 17.38 -9.03
N ASP A 97 -4.75 16.49 -9.35
CA ASP A 97 -6.11 16.53 -8.80
C ASP A 97 -6.10 16.05 -7.35
N GLN A 98 -5.36 14.97 -7.07
CA GLN A 98 -5.14 14.48 -5.71
C GLN A 98 -4.34 15.48 -4.86
N ARG A 99 -3.33 16.12 -5.44
CA ARG A 99 -2.59 17.21 -4.78
C ARG A 99 -3.52 18.35 -4.39
N GLN A 100 -4.39 18.80 -5.30
CA GLN A 100 -5.35 19.86 -5.02
C GLN A 100 -6.34 19.43 -3.93
N ALA A 101 -6.85 18.19 -4.01
CA ALA A 101 -7.73 17.64 -2.98
C ALA A 101 -7.06 17.59 -1.59
N LEU A 102 -5.76 17.27 -1.51
CA LEU A 102 -4.99 17.35 -0.26
C LEU A 102 -4.89 18.79 0.26
N MET A 103 -4.65 19.76 -0.62
CA MET A 103 -4.61 21.18 -0.26
C MET A 103 -5.95 21.67 0.28
N ASP A 104 -7.05 21.22 -0.30
CA ASP A 104 -8.42 21.55 0.12
C ASP A 104 -8.83 20.83 1.40
N LEU A 105 -8.19 19.69 1.72
CA LEU A 105 -8.42 18.92 2.93
C LEU A 105 -7.70 19.49 4.16
N ARG A 106 -6.74 20.40 3.97
CA ARG A 106 -6.02 21.07 5.07
C ARG A 106 -7.00 21.73 6.04
N GLY A 107 -6.72 21.61 7.34
CA GLY A 107 -7.56 22.14 8.41
C GLY A 107 -8.82 21.33 8.71
N LYS A 108 -9.21 20.36 7.86
CA LYS A 108 -10.40 19.52 8.04
C LYS A 108 -10.10 18.20 8.75
N VAL A 109 -8.86 17.73 8.68
CA VAL A 109 -8.42 16.51 9.39
C VAL A 109 -7.99 16.88 10.81
N LEU A 110 -8.90 16.70 11.76
CA LEU A 110 -8.69 17.12 13.16
C LEU A 110 -8.37 15.94 14.09
N GLY A 111 -7.43 16.14 15.01
CA GLY A 111 -7.30 15.36 16.23
C GLY A 111 -8.10 16.01 17.35
N ARG A 112 -7.90 15.58 18.61
CA ARG A 112 -8.59 16.19 19.76
C ARG A 112 -8.34 17.70 19.87
N ASN A 113 -7.07 18.10 19.82
CA ASN A 113 -6.65 19.48 20.12
C ASN A 113 -5.76 20.11 19.04
N ARG A 114 -5.63 19.47 17.87
CA ARG A 114 -4.71 19.89 16.81
C ARG A 114 -5.20 19.48 15.43
N VAL A 115 -4.79 20.23 14.42
CA VAL A 115 -4.91 19.85 13.01
C VAL A 115 -3.88 18.77 12.68
N LEU A 116 -4.28 17.76 11.90
CA LEU A 116 -3.43 16.64 11.49
C LEU A 116 -2.89 16.79 10.07
N LEU A 117 -3.61 17.51 9.20
CA LEU A 117 -3.17 17.90 7.87
C LEU A 117 -3.42 19.40 7.72
N GLY A 118 -2.38 20.21 7.55
CA GLY A 118 -2.47 21.67 7.65
C GLY A 118 -1.59 22.42 6.67
N SER A 119 -1.85 23.72 6.54
CA SER A 119 -1.03 24.64 5.73
C SER A 119 0.29 25.03 6.38
N GLU A 120 0.40 24.81 7.68
CA GLU A 120 1.54 25.13 8.53
C GLU A 120 1.65 24.09 9.65
N THR A 121 2.72 24.18 10.45
CA THR A 121 2.99 23.22 11.52
C THR A 121 2.15 23.46 12.77
N GLY A 122 1.74 24.70 13.05
CA GLY A 122 0.84 25.04 14.16
C GLY A 122 1.14 24.33 15.49
N LYS A 123 0.16 23.57 16.01
CA LYS A 123 0.26 22.77 17.25
C LYS A 123 0.71 21.31 17.05
N MET A 124 1.26 20.98 15.88
CA MET A 124 1.75 19.63 15.62
C MET A 124 2.97 19.31 16.48
N ARG A 125 3.06 18.09 17.01
CA ARG A 125 4.19 17.58 17.82
C ARG A 125 5.32 17.06 16.93
N SER A 126 4.99 16.38 15.84
CA SER A 126 5.96 15.87 14.87
C SER A 126 5.49 16.16 13.45
N PRO A 127 5.57 17.43 13.02
CA PRO A 127 5.18 17.81 11.67
C PRO A 127 6.14 17.20 10.64
N VAL A 128 5.59 16.89 9.46
CA VAL A 128 6.33 16.52 8.26
C VAL A 128 5.83 17.36 7.10
N LYS A 129 6.75 18.01 6.40
CA LYS A 129 6.44 18.75 5.18
C LYS A 129 6.29 17.76 4.02
N ILE A 130 5.13 17.75 3.39
CA ILE A 130 4.84 16.95 2.19
C ILE A 130 5.10 17.78 0.94
N ASP A 131 4.58 19.01 0.93
CA ASP A 131 4.68 19.98 -0.15
C ASP A 131 4.71 21.42 0.42
N GLU A 132 4.82 22.44 -0.43
CA GLU A 132 4.63 23.83 -0.06
C GLU A 132 3.25 24.04 0.58
N ALA A 133 3.26 24.61 1.79
CA ALA A 133 2.07 24.75 2.62
C ALA A 133 1.29 23.43 2.81
N LEU A 134 1.93 22.27 2.89
CA LEU A 134 1.24 21.02 3.21
C LEU A 134 2.05 20.22 4.21
N TYR A 135 1.50 20.09 5.42
CA TYR A 135 2.13 19.43 6.55
C TYR A 135 1.22 18.39 7.19
N ILE A 136 1.78 17.26 7.61
CA ILE A 136 1.10 16.21 8.37
C ILE A 136 1.69 16.03 9.77
N GLU A 137 0.83 15.80 10.76
CA GLU A 137 1.20 15.36 12.11
C GLU A 137 1.48 13.84 12.12
N THR A 138 2.67 13.46 12.58
CA THR A 138 3.08 12.04 12.66
C THR A 138 3.34 11.54 14.07
N HIS A 139 3.08 12.33 15.11
CA HIS A 139 3.25 11.90 16.51
C HIS A 139 2.10 10.97 16.97
N TYR A 140 2.10 9.76 16.43
CA TYR A 140 1.16 8.68 16.71
C TYR A 140 1.87 7.33 16.67
N ASP A 141 1.28 6.33 17.33
CA ASP A 141 1.68 4.94 17.12
C ASP A 141 1.36 4.49 15.67
N ALA A 142 1.94 3.37 15.25
CA ALA A 142 1.82 2.85 13.89
C ALA A 142 0.37 2.65 13.46
N GLU A 143 -0.45 2.02 14.29
CA GLU A 143 -1.85 1.72 13.97
C GLU A 143 -2.64 3.01 13.80
N THR A 144 -2.51 3.95 14.75
CA THR A 144 -3.23 5.22 14.69
C THR A 144 -2.80 6.07 13.49
N LEU A 145 -1.49 6.15 13.22
CA LEU A 145 -0.96 6.90 12.08
C LEU A 145 -1.45 6.32 10.75
N MET A 146 -1.32 5.01 10.57
CA MET A 146 -1.73 4.34 9.33
C MET A 146 -3.24 4.44 9.13
N ARG A 147 -4.05 4.33 10.19
CA ARG A 147 -5.50 4.53 10.10
C ARG A 147 -5.87 5.95 9.70
N ILE A 148 -5.24 6.97 10.29
CA ILE A 148 -5.47 8.37 9.89
C ILE A 148 -5.12 8.56 8.42
N LEU A 149 -3.95 8.03 8.02
CA LEU A 149 -3.44 8.16 6.66
C LEU A 149 -4.40 7.53 5.65
N THR A 150 -4.77 6.26 5.81
CA THR A 150 -5.64 5.57 4.83
C THR A 150 -7.06 6.12 4.87
N THR A 151 -7.72 6.09 6.03
CA THR A 151 -9.16 6.33 6.12
C THR A 151 -9.58 7.80 6.12
N ARG A 152 -8.72 8.71 6.59
CA ARG A 152 -9.08 10.13 6.78
C ARG A 152 -8.38 11.06 5.80
N ILE A 153 -7.40 10.57 5.05
CA ILE A 153 -6.62 11.36 4.11
C ILE A 153 -6.70 10.73 2.72
N LEU A 154 -6.08 9.56 2.52
CA LEU A 154 -5.97 8.93 1.20
C LEU A 154 -7.33 8.59 0.58
N ASP A 155 -8.25 8.02 1.37
CA ASP A 155 -9.63 7.75 0.93
C ASP A 155 -10.38 9.03 0.56
N MET A 156 -10.16 10.11 1.34
CA MET A 156 -10.84 11.40 1.13
C MET A 156 -10.38 12.13 -0.12
N VAL A 157 -9.18 11.85 -0.61
CA VAL A 157 -8.61 12.44 -1.83
C VAL A 157 -8.63 11.49 -3.02
N GLY A 158 -9.22 10.29 -2.88
CA GLY A 158 -9.35 9.33 -3.98
C GLY A 158 -8.02 8.69 -4.42
N TYR A 159 -7.05 8.56 -3.51
CA TYR A 159 -5.78 7.91 -3.82
C TYR A 159 -5.92 6.39 -3.81
N ASP A 160 -5.68 5.73 -4.94
CA ASP A 160 -5.71 4.27 -5.03
C ASP A 160 -4.42 3.64 -4.47
N TYR A 161 -4.50 3.14 -3.24
CA TYR A 161 -3.42 2.41 -2.60
C TYR A 161 -3.65 0.89 -2.56
N SER A 162 -4.61 0.35 -3.32
CA SER A 162 -4.99 -1.07 -3.30
C SER A 162 -3.83 -2.02 -3.64
N LYS A 163 -2.91 -1.58 -4.50
CA LYS A 163 -1.72 -2.34 -4.93
C LYS A 163 -0.43 -1.96 -4.18
N ILE A 164 -0.50 -1.01 -3.26
CA ILE A 164 0.64 -0.60 -2.45
C ILE A 164 0.85 -1.59 -1.32
N ARG A 165 2.11 -1.90 -1.04
CA ARG A 165 2.52 -2.83 0.01
C ARG A 165 3.56 -2.21 0.92
N ILE A 166 3.53 -2.57 2.20
CA ILE A 166 4.48 -2.13 3.22
C ILE A 166 5.37 -3.33 3.59
N ALA A 167 6.67 -3.13 3.47
CA ALA A 167 7.66 -4.06 4.00
C ALA A 167 7.94 -3.72 5.47
N VAL A 168 7.91 -4.73 6.33
CA VAL A 168 8.25 -4.61 7.75
C VAL A 168 9.30 -5.65 8.12
N LYS A 169 10.12 -5.33 9.11
CA LYS A 169 11.14 -6.26 9.62
C LYS A 169 10.47 -7.52 10.17
N ALA A 170 10.94 -8.68 9.73
CA ALA A 170 10.60 -9.96 10.34
C ALA A 170 11.19 -10.04 11.76
N GLU A 171 10.43 -10.60 12.69
CA GLU A 171 10.84 -10.84 14.08
C GLU A 171 11.90 -11.94 14.17
#